data_AF-K2FNH1-F1
#
_entry.id   AF-K2FNH1-F1
#
_cell.length_a   1.000
_cell.length_b   1.000
_cell.length_c   1.000
_cell.angle_alpha   90.00
_cell.angle_beta   90.00
_cell.angle_gamma   90.00
#
_symmetry.space_group_name_H-M   'P 1'
#
loop_
_entity.id
_entity.type
_entity.pdbx_description
1 polymer ?
#
loop_
_entity_poly.entity_id
_entity_poly.type
_entity_poly.pdbx_seq_one_letter_code
_entity_poly.pdbx_strand_id
1 'polypeptide(L)' 'MFIRRIGIDLGTANTLVFIPGKGIVVNEPSVVAVSPVENIVLAVGNQARE' A
#
# COMPACT_ATOMS: atom_id res chain seq x y z
N MET A 1 -1.33 17.08 -20.47
CA MET A 1 -1.33 16.46 -19.12
C MET A 1 -0.93 15.00 -19.29
N PHE A 2 0.25 14.59 -18.83
CA PHE A 2 0.67 13.18 -18.91
C PHE A 2 -0.10 12.38 -17.85
N ILE A 3 -1.01 11.51 -18.27
CA ILE A 3 -1.71 10.59 -17.36
C ILE A 3 -0.74 9.47 -17.01
N ARG A 4 -0.26 9.41 -15.76
CA ARG A 4 0.51 8.25 -15.29
C ARG A 4 -0.47 7.09 -15.12
N ARG A 5 -0.34 6.07 -15.96
CA ARG A 5 -1.06 4.81 -15.81
C ARG A 5 -0.46 4.03 -14.64
N ILE A 6 -1.30 3.53 -13.75
CA ILE A 6 -0.92 2.68 -12.62
C ILE A 6 -1.83 1.45 -12.58
N GLY A 7 -1.25 0.30 -12.26
CA GLY A 7 -1.99 -0.90 -11.87
C GLY A 7 -1.87 -1.07 -10.36
N ILE A 8 -2.96 -1.40 -9.68
CA ILE A 8 -2.97 -1.64 -8.24
C ILE A 8 -3.60 -3.00 -8.01
N ASP A 9 -2.89 -3.88 -7.32
CA ASP A 9 -3.40 -5.14 -6.80
C ASP A 9 -3.60 -5.00 -5.29
N LEU A 10 -4.83 -5.15 -4.82
CA LEU A 10 -5.23 -4.99 -3.42
C LEU A 10 -5.57 -6.36 -2.84
N GLY A 11 -4.56 -7.21 -2.72
CA GLY A 11 -4.69 -8.53 -2.10
C GLY A 11 -4.96 -8.44 -0.61
N THR A 12 -5.53 -9.51 -0.03
CA THR A 12 -5.78 -9.59 1.42
C THR A 12 -4.50 -9.61 2.26
N ALA A 13 -3.40 -10.11 1.70
CA ALA A 13 -2.11 -10.19 2.39
C ALA A 13 -1.13 -9.08 1.96
N ASN A 14 -1.14 -8.70 0.67
CA ASN A 14 -0.18 -7.76 0.10
C ASN A 14 -0.83 -6.83 -0.91
N THR A 15 -0.32 -5.60 -0.96
CA THR A 15 -0.68 -4.57 -1.94
C THR A 15 0.50 -4.35 -2.87
N LEU A 16 0.25 -4.46 -4.18
CA LEU A 16 1.24 -4.20 -5.23
C LEU A 16 0.85 -2.98 -6.05
N VAL A 17 1.82 -2.15 -6.42
CA VAL A 17 1.62 -1.06 -7.39
C VAL A 17 2.57 -1.25 -8.57
N PHE A 18 2.01 -1.26 -9.77
CA PHE A 18 2.75 -1.36 -11.03
C PHE A 18 2.69 -0.05 -11.82
N ILE A 19 3.83 0.36 -12.38
CA ILE A 19 3.92 1.48 -13.33
C ILE A 19 4.49 0.96 -14.66
N PRO A 20 3.82 1.18 -15.81
CA PRO A 20 4.34 0.80 -17.12
C PRO A 20 5.74 1.38 -17.36
N GLY A 21 6.69 0.52 -17.75
CA GLY A 21 8.10 0.87 -17.97
C GLY A 21 8.95 0.95 -16.70
N LYS A 22 8.36 0.85 -15.50
CA LYS A 22 9.12 0.74 -14.23
C LYS A 22 8.95 -0.61 -13.54
N GLY A 23 7.86 -1.33 -13.80
CA GLY A 23 7.56 -2.58 -13.10
C GLY A 23 6.79 -2.35 -11.81
N ILE A 24 6.92 -3.29 -10.86
CA ILE A 24 6.33 -3.17 -9.52
C ILE A 24 7.16 -2.18 -8.71
N VAL A 25 6.53 -1.12 -8.22
CA VAL A 25 7.15 -0.03 -7.47
C VAL A 25 6.75 0.00 -5.99
N VAL A 26 5.69 -0.72 -5.63
CA VAL A 26 5.29 -0.96 -4.23
C VAL A 26 4.98 -2.44 -4.07
N ASN A 27 5.47 -3.05 -3.00
CA ASN A 27 5.10 -4.38 -2.55
C ASN A 27 5.13 -4.37 -1.02
N GLU A 28 3.97 -4.12 -0.41
CA GLU A 28 3.85 -4.01 1.04
C GLU A 28 2.73 -4.91 1.56
N PRO A 29 2.78 -5.34 2.83
CA PRO A 29 1.66 -5.97 3.50
C PRO A 29 0.38 -5.13 3.41
N SER A 30 -0.78 -5.77 3.17
CA SER A 30 -2.09 -5.12 3.17
C SER A 30 -2.63 -4.93 4.59
N VAL A 31 -1.85 -4.24 5.43
CA VAL A 31 -2.18 -3.98 6.82
C VAL A 31 -2.00 -2.52 7.20
N VAL A 32 -2.79 -2.08 8.17
CA VAL A 32 -2.78 -0.74 8.74
C VAL A 32 -2.88 -0.87 10.25
N ALA A 33 -2.00 -0.20 10.99
CA ALA A 33 -2.10 -0.10 12.45
C ALA A 33 -2.97 1.12 12.80
N VAL A 34 -3.96 0.91 13.66
CA VAL A 34 -4.92 1.96 14.06
C VAL A 34 -4.98 2.13 15.57
N SER A 35 -5.10 3.36 16.04
CA SER A 35 -5.37 3.65 17.45
C SER A 35 -6.80 3.25 17.79
N PRO A 36 -7.03 2.37 18.79
CA PRO A 36 -8.38 1.93 19.14
C PRO A 36 -9.22 3.01 19.82
N VAL A 37 -8.56 4.04 20.37
CA VAL A 37 -9.23 5.13 21.10
C VAL A 37 -9.49 6.32 20.18
N GLU A 38 -8.49 6.73 19.41
CA GLU A 38 -8.55 7.94 18.60
C GLU A 38 -9.03 7.67 17.16
N ASN A 39 -9.10 6.39 16.76
CA ASN A 39 -9.42 5.95 15.40
C ASN A 39 -8.55 6.59 14.32
N ILE A 40 -7.28 6.84 14.64
CA ILE A 40 -6.26 7.37 13.73
C ILE A 40 -5.36 6.26 13.19
N VAL A 41 -4.81 6.47 12.00
CA VAL A 41 -3.80 5.58 11.40
C VAL A 41 -2.44 5.89 12.04
N LEU A 42 -1.81 4.85 12.59
CA LEU A 42 -0.49 4.94 13.23
C LEU A 42 0.64 4.54 12.26
N ALA A 43 0.41 3.51 11.44
CA ALA A 43 1.37 3.01 10.46
C ALA A 43 0.65 2.24 9.34
N VAL A 44 1.33 2.04 8.22
CA VAL A 44 0.88 1.23 7.07
C VAL A 44 1.97 0.26 6.61
N GLY A 45 1.58 -0.82 5.94
CA GLY A 45 2.54 -1.71 5.28
C GLY A 45 3.47 -2.42 6.26
N ASN A 46 4.77 -2.41 5.97
CA ASN A 46 5.76 -3.08 6.83
C ASN A 46 5.80 -2.46 8.24
N GLN A 47 5.68 -1.13 8.35
CA GLN A 47 5.67 -0.44 9.63
C GLN A 47 4.44 -0.77 10.49
N ALA A 48 3.36 -1.26 9.87
CA ALA A 48 2.19 -1.76 10.59
C ALA A 48 2.28 -3.25 10.95
N ARG A 49 3.20 -3.99 10.33
CA ARG A 49 3.36 -5.44 10.51
C ARG A 49 4.45 -5.81 11.51
N GLU A 50 5.53 -5.03 11.56
CA GLU A 50 6.65 -5.16 12.51
C GLU A 50 6.31 -4.61 13.89
#